data_AF-A0A3D0CU10-F1
#
_entry.id   AF-A0A3D0CU10-F1
#
_cell.length_a   1.000
_cell.length_b   1.000
_cell.length_c   1.000
_cell.angle_alpha   90.00
_cell.angle_beta   90.00
_cell.angle_gamma   90.00
#
_symmetry.space_group_name_H-M   'P 1'
#
loop_
_entity.id
_entity.type
_entity.pdbx_description
1 polymer ?
#
loop_
_entity_poly.entity_id
_entity_poly.type
_entity_poly.pdbx_seq_one_letter_code
_entity_poly.pdbx_strand_id
1 'polypeptide(L)'
;MSFLKKLFGGGKSGEPEDQGLYLYVRCDNCGAVLHTRADPERDAERTPSGWHLRKEMLDDRCFRLIYADVDFDRERNVGGGEVQGGTIITREEWLAEKDRPR
;
A
#
# COMPACT_ATOMS: atom_id res chain seq x y z
N MET A 1 10.51 11.46 -2.19
CA MET A 1 11.41 10.71 -1.29
C MET A 1 10.80 10.26 0.05
N SER A 2 9.53 10.57 0.37
CA SER A 2 8.89 10.13 1.63
C SER A 2 8.10 8.80 1.49
N PHE A 3 7.72 8.45 0.26
CA PHE A 3 6.89 7.29 -0.08
C PHE A 3 7.52 5.94 0.29
N LEU A 4 8.78 5.71 -0.15
CA LEU A 4 9.49 4.45 0.08
C LEU A 4 9.64 4.14 1.59
N LYS A 5 9.97 5.13 2.42
CA LYS A 5 10.16 4.91 3.87
C LYS A 5 8.91 4.44 4.59
N LYS A 6 7.72 4.84 4.13
CA LYS A 6 6.45 4.46 4.75
C LYS A 6 6.01 3.05 4.35
N LEU A 7 6.36 2.61 3.16
CA LEU A 7 6.07 1.26 2.65
C LEU A 7 6.91 0.18 3.35
N PHE A 8 8.14 0.50 3.75
CA PHE A 8 9.10 -0.45 4.35
C PHE A 8 9.20 -0.40 5.88
N GLY A 9 8.39 0.41 6.57
CA GLY A 9 8.62 0.81 7.96
C GLY A 9 8.09 -0.08 9.09
N GLY A 10 7.96 -1.42 8.93
CA GLY A 10 7.22 -2.21 9.94
C GLY A 10 7.50 -3.72 10.09
N GLY A 11 8.69 -4.23 9.73
CA GLY A 11 9.03 -5.65 9.91
C GLY A 11 9.87 -5.94 11.15
N LYS A 12 9.28 -6.55 12.20
CA LYS A 12 10.04 -7.28 13.23
C LYS A 12 10.33 -8.68 12.72
N SER A 13 11.60 -9.07 12.80
CA SER A 13 12.16 -10.37 12.43
C SER A 13 11.53 -11.52 13.24
N GLY A 14 11.02 -12.58 12.58
CA GLY A 14 10.67 -13.82 13.29
C GLY A 14 9.64 -14.77 12.67
N GLU A 15 8.89 -14.37 11.63
CA GLU A 15 7.91 -15.23 10.95
C GLU A 15 8.30 -15.47 9.49
N PRO A 16 7.92 -16.62 8.87
CA PRO A 16 8.23 -16.90 7.48
C PRO A 16 7.85 -15.69 6.64
N GLU A 17 8.80 -15.19 5.85
CA GLU A 17 8.70 -13.89 5.20
C GLU A 17 7.52 -13.88 4.25
N ASP A 18 6.42 -13.35 4.75
CA ASP A 18 5.24 -13.13 3.98
C ASP A 18 5.54 -12.02 2.95
N GLN A 19 5.89 -12.41 1.72
CA GLN A 19 6.36 -11.52 0.65
C GLN A 19 5.27 -10.58 0.09
N GLY A 20 4.14 -10.47 0.77
CA GLY A 20 3.06 -9.58 0.38
C GLY A 20 3.41 -8.11 0.57
N LEU A 21 2.95 -7.30 -0.38
CA LEU A 21 2.95 -5.85 -0.27
C LEU A 21 1.73 -5.41 0.54
N TYR A 22 1.97 -4.89 1.74
CA TYR A 22 0.91 -4.33 2.59
C TYR A 22 0.79 -2.83 2.38
N LEU A 23 -0.38 -2.39 1.94
CA LEU A 23 -0.71 -0.98 1.70
C LEU A 23 -1.62 -0.49 2.82
N TYR A 24 -1.16 0.50 3.58
CA TYR A 24 -1.96 1.21 4.58
C TYR A 24 -2.22 2.63 4.08
N VAL A 25 -3.49 2.99 3.94
CA VAL A 25 -3.89 4.24 3.30
C VAL A 25 -4.95 4.95 4.10
N ARG A 26 -4.82 6.28 4.23
CA ARG A 26 -5.89 7.17 4.69
C ARG A 26 -6.55 7.82 3.48
N CYS A 27 -7.87 7.70 3.35
CA CYS A 27 -8.67 8.38 2.34
C CYS A 27 -8.58 9.90 2.52
N ASP A 28 -8.26 10.62 1.46
CA ASP A 28 -8.12 12.09 1.51
C ASP A 28 -9.49 12.80 1.62
N ASN A 29 -10.59 12.11 1.27
CA ASN A 29 -11.94 12.68 1.33
C ASN A 29 -12.58 12.58 2.71
N CYS A 30 -12.70 11.36 3.25
CA CYS A 30 -13.41 11.12 4.50
C CYS A 30 -12.48 10.83 5.69
N GLY A 31 -11.19 10.61 5.45
CA GLY A 31 -10.23 10.23 6.48
C GLY A 31 -10.33 8.78 6.93
N ALA A 32 -11.06 7.90 6.20
CA ALA A 32 -11.05 6.45 6.43
C ALA A 32 -9.64 5.89 6.33
N VAL A 33 -9.24 5.11 7.33
CA VAL A 33 -8.01 4.32 7.23
C VAL A 33 -8.38 2.91 6.80
N LEU A 34 -7.68 2.39 5.80
CA LEU A 34 -7.86 1.05 5.30
C LEU A 34 -6.50 0.39 5.10
N HIS A 35 -6.51 -0.94 5.04
CA HIS A 35 -5.34 -1.71 4.65
C HIS A 35 -5.73 -2.76 3.62
N THR A 36 -4.85 -3.01 2.67
CA THR A 36 -4.96 -4.14 1.76
C THR A 36 -3.63 -4.82 1.56
N ARG A 37 -3.69 -6.06 1.09
CA ARG A 37 -2.52 -6.84 0.69
C ARG A 37 -2.56 -7.00 -0.83
N ALA A 38 -1.40 -6.85 -1.46
CA ALA A 38 -1.16 -7.29 -2.82
C ALA A 38 -0.01 -8.30 -2.83
N ASP A 39 -0.04 -9.25 -3.75
CA ASP A 39 1.04 -10.21 -3.97
C ASP A 39 1.81 -9.79 -5.22
N PRO A 40 3.00 -9.17 -5.12
CA PRO A 40 3.73 -8.72 -6.29
C PRO A 40 4.00 -9.83 -7.30
N GLU A 41 4.16 -11.10 -6.87
CA GLU A 41 4.42 -12.21 -7.78
C GLU A 41 3.25 -12.48 -8.72
N ARG A 42 2.01 -12.26 -8.24
CA ARG A 42 0.77 -12.62 -8.93
C ARG A 42 0.00 -11.41 -9.46
N ASP A 43 0.05 -10.30 -8.75
CA ASP A 43 -0.75 -9.09 -9.00
C ASP A 43 0.03 -8.07 -9.87
N ALA A 44 1.35 -8.17 -9.99
CA ALA A 44 2.13 -7.25 -10.82
C ALA A 44 2.21 -7.71 -12.28
N GLU A 45 2.07 -6.75 -13.18
CA GLU A 45 2.20 -6.93 -14.61
C GLU A 45 3.61 -6.61 -15.09
N ARG A 46 4.08 -7.33 -16.11
CA ARG A 46 5.41 -7.13 -16.67
C ARG A 46 5.44 -5.89 -17.55
N THR A 47 6.45 -5.04 -17.35
CA THR A 47 6.70 -3.85 -18.19
C THR A 47 8.07 -3.95 -18.88
N PRO A 48 8.40 -3.08 -19.85
CA PRO A 48 9.74 -3.06 -20.44
C PRO A 48 10.88 -2.77 -19.44
N SER A 49 10.58 -2.00 -18.39
CA SER A 49 11.53 -1.56 -17.36
C SER A 49 11.57 -2.47 -16.12
N GLY A 50 10.55 -3.31 -15.89
CA GLY A 50 10.47 -4.17 -14.71
C GLY A 50 9.06 -4.71 -14.54
N TRP A 51 8.42 -4.33 -13.43
CA TRP A 51 7.04 -4.72 -13.12
C TRP A 51 6.24 -3.53 -12.61
N HIS A 52 4.93 -3.58 -12.80
CA HIS A 52 4.02 -2.56 -12.34
C HIS A 52 2.80 -3.21 -11.69
N LEU A 53 2.44 -2.76 -10.50
CA LEU A 53 1.28 -3.22 -9.76
C LEU A 53 0.34 -2.05 -9.54
N ARG A 54 -0.91 -2.23 -9.98
CA ARG A 54 -2.01 -1.32 -9.68
C ARG A 54 -2.98 -1.98 -8.72
N LYS A 55 -3.15 -1.38 -7.54
CA LYS A 55 -4.13 -1.82 -6.54
C LYS A 55 -5.26 -0.82 -6.43
N GLU A 56 -6.47 -1.31 -6.61
CA GLU A 56 -7.69 -0.53 -6.39
C GLU A 56 -8.26 -0.86 -5.01
N MET A 57 -8.62 0.18 -4.26
CA MET A 57 -9.07 0.08 -2.88
C MET A 57 -10.33 0.91 -2.69
N LEU A 58 -11.19 0.44 -1.81
CA LEU A 58 -12.44 1.09 -1.45
C LEU A 58 -12.53 1.13 0.08
N ASP A 59 -12.83 2.29 0.64
CA ASP A 59 -13.13 2.40 2.06
C ASP A 59 -14.59 2.01 2.37
N ASP A 60 -14.90 1.85 3.65
CA ASP A 60 -16.22 1.50 4.17
C ASP A 60 -17.08 2.72 4.57
N ARG A 61 -16.63 3.94 4.25
CA ARG A 61 -17.26 5.19 4.69
C ARG A 61 -17.87 5.98 3.53
N CYS A 62 -17.05 6.37 2.56
CA CYS A 62 -17.46 7.17 1.41
C CYS A 62 -17.38 6.41 0.08
N PHE A 63 -16.83 5.18 0.10
CA PHE A 63 -16.78 4.28 -1.05
C PHE A 63 -16.19 4.93 -2.30
N ARG A 64 -15.19 5.81 -2.13
CA ARG A 64 -14.42 6.35 -3.24
C ARG A 64 -13.26 5.43 -3.56
N LEU A 65 -13.00 5.25 -4.85
CA LEU A 65 -11.85 4.47 -5.31
C LEU A 65 -10.57 5.22 -4.98
N ILE A 66 -9.64 4.49 -4.38
CA ILE A 66 -8.27 4.89 -4.13
C ILE A 66 -7.38 3.96 -4.97
N TYR A 67 -6.42 4.54 -5.67
CA TYR A 67 -5.52 3.80 -6.55
C TYR A 67 -4.11 3.88 -5.98
N ALA A 68 -3.45 2.73 -5.88
CA ALA A 68 -2.02 2.66 -5.60
C ALA A 68 -1.30 2.06 -6.80
N ASP A 69 -0.37 2.82 -7.36
CA ASP A 69 0.48 2.40 -8.46
C ASP A 69 1.89 2.20 -7.88
N VAL A 70 2.46 1.01 -8.08
CA VAL A 70 3.77 0.63 -7.53
C VAL A 70 4.64 0.06 -8.64
N ASP A 71 5.79 0.68 -8.83
CA ASP A 71 6.78 0.26 -9.81
C ASP A 71 7.89 -0.54 -9.14
N PHE A 72 8.22 -1.66 -9.76
CA PHE A 72 9.34 -2.50 -9.36
C PHE A 72 10.39 -2.57 -10.46
N ASP A 73 11.65 -2.73 -10.07
CA ASP A 73 12.72 -3.06 -11.00
C ASP A 73 12.60 -4.52 -11.51
N ARG A 74 13.55 -4.94 -12.34
CA ARG A 74 13.54 -6.31 -12.91
C ARG A 74 13.66 -7.42 -11.86
N GLU A 75 14.29 -7.12 -10.72
CA GLU A 75 14.49 -8.02 -9.59
C GLU A 75 13.31 -7.99 -8.61
N ARG A 76 12.24 -7.24 -8.93
CA ARG A 76 11.05 -7.02 -8.10
C ARG A 76 11.33 -6.21 -6.82
N ASN A 77 12.40 -5.41 -6.78
CA ASN A 77 12.57 -4.41 -5.74
C ASN A 77 11.70 -3.18 -6.04
N VAL A 78 11.08 -2.59 -5.02
CA VAL A 78 10.25 -1.38 -5.21
C VAL A 78 11.13 -0.20 -5.63
N GLY A 79 10.90 0.32 -6.84
CA GLY A 79 11.59 1.50 -7.36
C GLY A 79 10.83 2.80 -7.10
N GLY A 80 9.52 2.73 -6.94
CA GLY A 80 8.67 3.90 -6.73
C GLY A 80 7.20 3.55 -6.60
N GLY A 81 6.38 4.57 -6.35
CA GLY A 81 4.94 4.44 -6.41
C GLY A 81 4.22 5.73 -6.05
N GLU A 82 2.94 5.73 -6.34
CA GLU A 82 2.01 6.84 -6.16
C GLU A 82 0.69 6.32 -5.59
N VAL A 83 0.00 7.16 -4.82
CA VAL A 83 -1.38 6.89 -4.41
C VAL A 83 -2.24 8.07 -4.79
N GLN A 84 -3.38 7.78 -5.42
CA GLN A 84 -4.37 8.76 -5.83
C GLN A 84 -5.64 8.60 -4.99
N GLY A 85 -6.16 9.70 -4.46
CA GLY A 85 -7.35 9.71 -3.60
C GLY A 85 -7.09 9.27 -2.14
N GLY A 86 -5.83 9.07 -1.77
CA GLY A 86 -5.43 8.73 -0.42
C GLY A 86 -3.95 9.01 -0.15
N THR A 87 -3.62 9.00 1.13
CA THR A 87 -2.27 9.19 1.65
C THR A 87 -1.76 7.90 2.27
N ILE A 88 -0.57 7.44 1.87
CA ILE A 88 0.08 6.31 2.56
C ILE A 88 0.44 6.70 3.99
N ILE A 89 0.02 5.83 4.91
CA ILE A 89 0.33 5.88 6.34
C ILE A 89 1.13 4.63 6.75
N THR A 90 1.74 4.64 7.92
CA THR A 90 2.42 3.45 8.45
C THR A 90 1.41 2.47 9.05
N ARG A 91 1.85 1.24 9.29
CA ARG A 91 1.05 0.22 9.99
C ARG A 91 0.65 0.69 11.39
N GLU A 92 1.54 1.39 12.08
CA GLU A 92 1.31 1.93 13.42
C GLU A 92 0.24 3.03 13.39
N GLU A 93 0.31 3.95 12.43
CA GLU A 93 -0.71 4.97 12.21
C GLU A 93 -2.08 4.33 11.92
N TRP A 94 -2.12 3.30 11.07
CA TRP A 94 -3.34 2.55 10.78
C TRP A 94 -3.90 1.85 12.03
N LEU A 95 -3.06 1.16 12.80
CA LEU A 95 -3.47 0.48 14.04
C LEU A 95 -4.03 1.45 15.08
N ALA A 96 -3.47 2.67 15.18
CA ALA A 96 -3.94 3.68 16.11
C ALA A 96 -5.31 4.26 15.70
N GLU A 97 -5.63 4.27 14.42
CA GLU A 97 -6.83 4.93 13.89
C GLU A 97 -7.98 3.98 13.54
N LYS A 98 -7.71 2.71 13.25
CA LYS A 98 -8.72 1.75 12.75
C LYS A 98 -9.92 1.54 13.69
N ASP A 99 -9.70 1.64 15.00
CA ASP A 99 -10.72 1.37 16.04
C ASP A 99 -11.34 2.65 16.59
N ARG A 100 -11.00 3.82 16.01
CA ARG A 100 -11.56 5.09 16.46
C ARG A 100 -13.07 5.10 16.20
N PRO A 101 -13.91 5.35 17.23
CA PRO A 101 -15.36 5.36 17.05
C PRO A 101 -15.77 6.40 16.00
N ARG A 102 -16.71 6.00 15.16
CA ARG A 102 -17.24 6.78 14.04
C ARG A 102 -18.10 7.95 14.51
#